data_AF-A0A7J4EDY0-F1
#
_entry.id   AF-A0A7J4EDY0-F1
#
_cell.length_a   1.000
_cell.length_b   1.000
_cell.length_c   1.000
_cell.angle_alpha   90.00
_cell.angle_beta   90.00
_cell.angle_gamma   90.00
#
_symmetry.space_group_name_H-M   'P 1'
#
loop_
_entity.id
_entity.type
_entity.pdbx_description
1 polymer ?
#
loop_
_entity_poly.entity_id
_entity_poly.type
_entity_poly.pdbx_seq_one_letter_code
_entity_poly.pdbx_strand_id
1 'polypeptide(L)'
;TIGDIGNAIERYISSQGFSVIRDLCGHGIGTRLHQDPQVLNYGKRHSGPKLKRGMVVCPEPMASLGDYRIVKGKDGFTYKTKDNSLAVHFEHTVALTEKGAEVLTTI
;
A
#
# COMPACT_ATOMS: atom_id res chain seq x y z
N THR A 1 13.03 -0.42 5.14
CA THR A 1 12.96 -1.21 3.89
C THR A 1 11.53 -1.16 3.37
N ILE A 2 11.26 -1.72 2.20
CA ILE A 2 9.88 -1.86 1.71
C ILE A 2 9.03 -2.69 2.68
N GLY A 3 9.57 -3.75 3.28
CA GLY A 3 8.87 -4.53 4.31
C GLY A 3 8.55 -3.75 5.58
N ASP A 4 9.38 -2.76 5.95
CA ASP A 4 9.09 -1.88 7.08
C ASP A 4 7.86 -0.99 6.81
N ILE A 5 7.62 -0.56 5.55
CA ILE A 5 6.44 0.22 5.17
C ILE A 5 5.18 -0.63 5.38
N GLY A 6 5.14 -1.84 4.80
CA GLY A 6 4.02 -2.76 4.97
C GLY A 6 3.80 -3.16 6.44
N ASN A 7 4.88 -3.37 7.21
CA ASN A 7 4.77 -3.65 8.64
C ASN A 7 4.15 -2.47 9.42
N ALA A 8 4.53 -1.23 9.09
CA ALA A 8 3.98 -0.05 9.72
C ALA A 8 2.48 0.11 9.41
N ILE A 9 2.08 -0.10 8.16
CA ILE A 9 0.68 -0.06 7.70
C ILE A 9 -0.15 -1.11 8.44
N GLU A 10 0.25 -2.39 8.39
CA GLU A 10 -0.51 -3.49 8.99
C GLU A 10 -0.62 -3.34 10.50
N ARG A 11 0.47 -2.99 11.18
CA ARG A 11 0.44 -2.76 12.63
C ARG A 11 -0.53 -1.66 13.01
N TYR A 12 -0.57 -0.56 12.25
CA TYR A 12 -1.48 0.53 12.54
C TYR A 12 -2.93 0.11 12.28
N ILE A 13 -3.26 -0.35 11.07
CA ILE A 13 -4.64 -0.72 10.67
C ILE A 13 -5.21 -1.80 11.59
N SER A 14 -4.45 -2.88 11.84
CA SER A 14 -4.92 -3.96 12.71
C SER A 14 -5.08 -3.54 14.17
N SER A 15 -4.27 -2.59 14.65
CA SER A 15 -4.45 -2.05 16.01
C SER A 15 -5.74 -1.24 16.18
N GLN A 16 -6.31 -0.74 15.07
CA GLN A 16 -7.60 -0.03 15.06
C GLN A 16 -8.80 -0.97 14.89
N GLY A 17 -8.58 -2.29 14.84
CA GLY A 17 -9.65 -3.29 14.67
C GLY A 17 -10.09 -3.51 13.22
N PHE A 18 -9.33 -3.03 12.23
CA PHE A 18 -9.62 -3.20 10.81
C PHE A 18 -8.74 -4.26 10.15
N SER A 19 -9.20 -4.78 9.02
CA SER A 19 -8.46 -5.74 8.20
C SER A 19 -7.69 -5.05 7.09
N VAL A 20 -6.50 -5.55 6.76
CA VAL A 20 -5.67 -5.03 5.66
C VAL A 20 -5.91 -5.86 4.41
N ILE A 21 -6.37 -5.24 3.32
CA ILE A 21 -6.54 -5.92 2.02
C ILE A 21 -5.15 -6.33 1.49
N ARG A 22 -5.03 -7.60 1.04
CA ARG A 22 -3.74 -8.23 0.71
C ARG A 22 -3.53 -8.50 -0.78
N ASP A 23 -4.60 -8.52 -1.57
CA ASP A 23 -4.56 -8.84 -2.99
C ASP A 23 -4.12 -7.65 -3.87
N LEU A 24 -4.10 -6.44 -3.30
CA LEU A 24 -3.68 -5.20 -3.96
C LEU A 24 -2.55 -4.57 -3.14
N CYS A 25 -1.68 -3.83 -3.81
CA CYS A 25 -0.51 -3.22 -3.19
C CYS A 25 -0.08 -1.97 -3.94
N GLY A 26 0.71 -1.16 -3.23
CA GLY A 26 1.45 -0.08 -3.82
C GLY A 26 2.56 -0.50 -4.74
N HIS A 27 3.20 0.50 -5.31
CA HIS A 27 4.18 0.29 -6.38
C HIS A 27 5.26 1.37 -6.37
N GLY A 28 6.38 1.09 -7.05
CA GLY A 28 7.26 2.13 -7.53
C GLY A 28 6.59 2.89 -8.68
N ILE A 29 6.91 4.17 -8.80
CA ILE A 29 6.43 5.03 -9.89
C ILE A 29 7.59 5.84 -10.46
N GLY A 30 7.53 6.15 -11.76
CA GLY A 30 8.56 6.92 -12.45
C GLY A 30 8.26 7.03 -13.93
N THR A 31 9.12 6.45 -14.77
CA THR A 31 8.89 6.40 -16.22
C THR A 31 7.79 5.41 -16.62
N ARG A 32 7.39 4.51 -15.71
CA ARG A 32 6.20 3.66 -15.85
C ARG A 32 5.23 3.94 -14.71
N LEU A 33 3.94 3.80 -15.02
CA LEU A 33 2.85 3.99 -14.05
C LEU A 33 3.02 3.03 -12.86
N HIS A 34 3.13 1.74 -13.14
CA HIS A 34 3.46 0.72 -12.15
C HIS A 34 4.85 0.12 -12.47
N GLN A 35 5.74 0.13 -11.49
CA GLN A 35 7.06 -0.53 -11.58
C GLN A 35 7.49 -1.04 -10.20
N ASP A 36 8.55 -1.85 -10.18
CA ASP A 36 9.14 -2.29 -8.92
C ASP A 36 9.65 -1.11 -8.08
N PRO A 37 9.65 -1.25 -6.74
CA PRO A 37 9.18 -2.42 -5.99
C PRO A 37 7.68 -2.41 -5.74
N GLN A 38 7.07 -3.59 -5.59
CA GLN A 38 5.75 -3.71 -4.94
C GLN A 38 5.83 -3.23 -3.49
N VAL A 39 4.89 -2.38 -3.07
CA VAL A 39 4.76 -1.85 -1.71
C VAL A 39 3.55 -2.48 -1.06
N LEU A 40 3.75 -3.68 -0.49
CA LEU A 40 2.68 -4.41 0.19
C LEU A 40 2.17 -3.61 1.40
N ASN A 41 0.86 -3.67 1.65
CA ASN A 41 0.21 -3.07 2.82
C ASN A 41 0.44 -3.86 4.13
N TYR A 42 1.18 -4.96 4.05
CA TYR A 42 1.57 -5.83 5.15
C TYR A 42 3.04 -6.23 4.99
N GLY A 43 3.70 -6.61 6.08
CA GLY A 43 5.12 -6.93 5.99
C GLY A 43 5.81 -7.24 7.31
N LYS A 44 7.08 -7.65 7.17
CA LYS A 44 7.97 -7.91 8.30
C LYS A 44 9.01 -6.80 8.39
N ARG A 45 9.36 -6.42 9.62
CA ARG A 45 10.44 -5.46 9.84
C ARG A 45 11.73 -5.97 9.22
N HIS A 46 12.48 -5.05 8.63
CA HIS A 46 13.79 -5.29 8.02
C HIS A 46 13.79 -6.29 6.84
N SER A 47 12.64 -6.58 6.23
CA SER A 47 12.55 -7.45 5.05
C SER A 47 12.36 -6.67 3.75
N GLY A 48 12.63 -7.32 2.62
CA GLY A 48 12.41 -6.76 1.29
C GLY A 48 13.45 -5.72 0.86
N PRO A 49 13.26 -5.09 -0.31
CA PRO A 49 14.21 -4.13 -0.87
C PRO A 49 14.54 -2.98 0.08
N LYS A 50 15.81 -2.55 0.09
CA LYS A 50 16.23 -1.34 0.81
C LYS A 50 15.70 -0.10 0.09
N LEU A 51 15.23 0.86 0.88
CA LEU A 51 14.87 2.19 0.40
C LEU A 51 16.14 2.92 0.00
N LYS A 52 16.17 3.50 -1.20
CA LYS A 52 17.33 4.22 -1.75
C LYS A 52 16.89 5.60 -2.25
N ARG A 53 17.81 6.56 -2.14
CA ARG A 53 17.66 7.89 -2.76
C ARG A 53 17.31 7.75 -4.25
N GLY A 54 16.38 8.58 -4.72
CA GLY A 54 15.91 8.62 -6.11
C GLY A 54 14.79 7.64 -6.42
N MET A 55 14.43 6.75 -5.49
CA MET A 55 13.21 5.95 -5.63
C MET A 55 11.99 6.81 -5.35
N VAL A 56 10.93 6.60 -6.11
CA VAL A 56 9.60 7.14 -5.83
C VAL A 56 8.65 5.96 -5.70
N VAL A 57 7.88 5.95 -4.62
CA VAL A 57 6.97 4.86 -4.27
C VAL A 57 5.59 5.41 -3.89
N CYS A 58 4.57 4.61 -4.15
CA CYS A 58 3.18 4.87 -3.80
C CYS A 58 2.75 3.90 -2.70
N PRO A 59 2.96 4.21 -1.41
CA PRO A 59 2.23 3.52 -0.36
C PRO A 59 0.74 3.85 -0.45
N GLU A 60 -0.08 2.81 -0.59
CA GLU A 60 -1.52 2.94 -0.88
C GLU A 60 -2.36 2.01 0.03
N PRO A 61 -2.41 2.28 1.35
CA PRO A 61 -3.10 1.42 2.30
C PRO A 61 -4.57 1.24 1.97
N MET A 62 -4.99 -0.01 1.88
CA MET A 62 -6.38 -0.43 1.71
C MET A 62 -6.82 -1.22 2.93
N ALA A 63 -7.89 -0.77 3.58
CA ALA A 63 -8.44 -1.39 4.78
C ALA A 63 -9.93 -1.73 4.60
N SER A 64 -10.40 -2.76 5.30
CA SER A 64 -11.81 -3.12 5.37
C SER A 64 -12.30 -3.22 6.81
N LEU A 65 -13.59 -2.94 7.02
CA LEU A 65 -14.25 -3.09 8.32
C LEU A 65 -14.38 -4.56 8.73
N GLY A 66 -14.53 -5.47 7.77
CA GLY A 66 -14.72 -6.90 8.02
C GLY A 66 -13.53 -7.73 7.55
N ASP A 67 -13.73 -8.57 6.54
CA ASP A 67 -12.73 -9.48 5.97
C ASP A 67 -11.76 -8.75 5.03
N TYR A 68 -10.49 -9.17 5.00
CA TYR A 68 -9.49 -8.66 4.06
C TYR A 68 -9.67 -9.17 2.63
N ARG A 69 -10.37 -10.30 2.45
CA ARG A 69 -10.51 -10.95 1.15
C ARG A 69 -11.37 -10.10 0.23
N ILE A 70 -10.90 -9.91 -1.00
CA ILE A 70 -11.65 -9.23 -2.05
C ILE A 70 -12.02 -10.19 -3.19
N VAL A 71 -13.02 -9.80 -3.98
CA VAL A 71 -13.44 -10.47 -5.20
C VAL A 71 -13.46 -9.47 -6.35
N LYS A 72 -13.15 -9.96 -7.55
CA LYS A 72 -13.18 -9.16 -8.78
C LYS A 72 -14.59 -9.16 -9.37
N GLY A 73 -15.08 -7.98 -9.73
CA GLY A 73 -16.37 -7.77 -10.36
C GLY A 73 -16.43 -8.34 -11.77
N LYS A 74 -17.66 -8.55 -12.26
CA LYS A 74 -17.92 -9.06 -13.62
C LYS A 74 -17.42 -8.13 -14.72
N ASP A 75 -17.23 -6.84 -14.41
CA ASP A 75 -16.68 -5.84 -15.32
C ASP A 75 -15.17 -5.99 -15.54
N GLY A 76 -14.48 -6.84 -14.77
CA GLY A 76 -13.05 -7.04 -14.89
C GLY A 76 -12.18 -5.90 -14.32
N PHE A 77 -12.78 -4.93 -13.61
CA PHE A 77 -12.07 -3.79 -13.01
C PHE A 77 -12.40 -3.59 -11.54
N THR A 78 -13.66 -3.74 -11.15
CA THR A 78 -14.11 -3.47 -9.79
C THR A 78 -13.59 -4.52 -8.82
N TYR A 79 -13.11 -4.09 -7.66
CA TYR A 79 -12.87 -4.98 -6.52
C TYR A 79 -13.89 -4.70 -5.42
N LYS A 80 -14.38 -5.77 -4.78
CA LYS A 80 -15.33 -5.70 -3.65
C LYS A 80 -14.83 -6.56 -2.51
N THR A 81 -15.06 -6.14 -1.28
CA THR A 81 -14.87 -7.00 -0.11
C THR A 81 -15.77 -8.23 -0.24
N LYS A 82 -15.23 -9.41 0.08
CA LYS A 82 -15.94 -10.69 -0.06
C LYS A 82 -17.19 -10.76 0.81
N ASP A 83 -17.18 -10.06 1.94
CA ASP A 83 -18.28 -9.98 2.91
C ASP A 83 -19.17 -8.74 2.72
N ASN A 84 -18.94 -7.94 1.68
CA ASN A 84 -19.61 -6.66 1.41
C ASN A 84 -19.45 -5.59 2.50
N SER A 85 -18.45 -5.73 3.39
CA SER A 85 -18.10 -4.69 4.36
C SER A 85 -17.55 -3.43 3.68
N LEU A 86 -17.63 -2.28 4.36
CA LEU A 86 -17.00 -1.06 3.85
C LEU A 86 -15.49 -1.22 3.76
N ALA A 87 -14.91 -0.61 2.73
CA ALA A 87 -13.48 -0.50 2.54
C ALA A 87 -13.08 0.96 2.32
N VAL A 88 -11.85 1.29 2.70
CA VAL A 88 -11.24 2.60 2.49
C VAL A 88 -9.88 2.43 1.84
N HIS A 89 -9.50 3.44 1.07
CA HIS A 89 -8.24 3.51 0.36
C HIS A 89 -7.72 4.95 0.42
N PHE A 90 -6.42 5.10 0.58
CA PHE A 90 -5.73 6.38 0.46
C PHE A 90 -4.34 6.16 -0.14
N GLU A 91 -3.84 7.11 -0.90
CA GLU A 91 -2.54 7.00 -1.58
C GLU A 91 -1.80 8.33 -1.52
N HIS A 92 -0.48 8.24 -1.34
CA HIS A 92 0.43 9.32 -1.67
C HIS A 92 1.56 8.81 -2.56
N THR A 93 2.00 9.64 -3.50
CA THR A 93 3.30 9.49 -4.14
C THR A 93 4.40 10.10 -3.25
N VAL A 94 5.40 9.29 -2.91
CA VAL A 94 6.49 9.66 -1.98
C VAL A 94 7.84 9.48 -2.64
N ALA A 95 8.62 10.56 -2.71
CA ALA A 95 10.00 10.55 -3.20
C ALA A 95 11.00 10.37 -2.06
N LEU A 96 11.98 9.47 -2.26
CA LEU A 96 13.09 9.29 -1.34
C LEU A 96 14.26 10.18 -1.73
N THR A 97 14.50 11.21 -0.93
CA THR A 97 15.55 12.21 -1.14
C THR A 97 16.71 12.00 -0.18
N GLU A 98 17.77 12.82 -0.29
CA GLU A 98 18.87 12.84 0.69
C GLU A 98 18.42 13.32 2.07
N LYS A 99 17.37 14.13 2.13
CA LYS A 99 16.84 14.72 3.37
C LYS A 99 15.77 13.85 4.03
N GLY A 100 15.35 12.77 3.38
CA GLY A 100 14.28 11.89 3.86
C GLY A 100 13.20 11.68 2.79
N ALA A 101 12.02 11.27 3.24
CA ALA A 101 10.86 11.07 2.39
C ALA A 101 10.10 12.39 2.18
N GLU A 102 9.78 12.70 0.94
CA GLU A 102 9.00 13.88 0.54
C GLU A 102 7.67 13.42 -0.09
N VAL A 103 6.56 13.98 0.37
CA VAL A 103 5.23 13.69 -0.17
C VAL A 103 4.96 14.64 -1.34
N LEU A 104 4.81 14.09 -2.54
CA LEU A 104 4.67 14.88 -3.78
C LEU A 104 3.21 15.27 -4.11
N THR A 105 2.26 14.68 -3.40
CA THR A 105 0.81 14.76 -3.72
C THR A 105 0.04 15.42 -2.58
N THR A 106 0.60 16.49 -2.02
CA THR A 106 -0.08 17.35 -1.04
C THR A 106 -0.99 18.35 -1.77
N ILE A 107 -2.16 18.64 -1.18
CA ILE A 107 -3.11 19.65 -1.67
C ILE A 107 -2.74 21.02 -1.09
#